data_AF-A0AAW5ZAU5-F1
#
_entry.id   AF-A0AAW5ZAU5-F1
#
_cell.length_a   1.000
_cell.length_b   1.000
_cell.length_c   1.000
_cell.angle_alpha   90.00
_cell.angle_beta   90.00
_cell.angle_gamma   90.00
#
_symmetry.space_group_name_H-M   'P 1'
#
loop_
_entity.id
_entity.type
_entity.pdbx_description
1 polymer ?
#
loop_
_entity_poly.entity_id
_entity_poly.type
_entity_poly.pdbx_seq_one_letter_code
_entity_poly.pdbx_strand_id
1 'polypeptide(L)' 'SPAQSGEALHGLLALARHQLACQPAFIAGFSSHLNQLSNDDFINALPDLRAAMAWLPPRERGTLAHQVFEHYQLA' A
#
# COMPACT_ATOMS: atom_id res chain seq x y z
N SER A 1 13.11 7.66 28.50
CA SER A 1 12.46 6.47 29.11
C SER A 1 12.03 5.51 28.01
N PRO A 2 11.79 4.22 28.30
CA PRO A 2 11.30 3.26 27.29
C PRO A 2 10.06 3.74 26.52
N ALA A 3 9.17 4.49 27.18
CA ALA A 3 8.01 5.11 26.58
C ALA A 3 8.35 6.17 25.51
N GLN A 4 9.29 7.08 25.80
CA GLN A 4 9.73 8.12 24.85
C GLN A 4 10.44 7.51 23.62
N SER A 5 11.22 6.44 23.83
CA SER A 5 11.84 5.70 22.72
C SER A 5 10.79 4.98 21.87
N GLY A 6 9.76 4.41 22.49
CA GLY A 6 8.64 3.78 21.78
C GLY A 6 7.84 4.77 20.94
N GLU A 7 7.55 5.96 21.47
CA GLU A 7 6.84 7.02 20.75
C GLU A 7 7.65 7.55 19.55
N ALA A 8 8.94 7.80 19.75
CA ALA A 8 9.84 8.23 18.67
C ALA A 8 9.94 7.17 17.55
N LEU A 9 10.05 5.89 17.91
CA LEU A 9 10.06 4.79 16.94
C LEU A 9 8.74 4.67 16.18
N HIS A 10 7.61 4.85 16.87
CA HIS A 10 6.30 4.89 16.22
C HIS A 10 6.24 6.02 15.19
N GLY A 11 6.66 7.24 15.58
CA GLY A 11 6.71 8.39 14.68
C GLY A 11 7.59 8.17 13.45
N LEU A 12 8.79 7.60 13.62
CA LEU A 12 9.71 7.29 12.52
C LEU A 12 9.12 6.24 11.57
N LEU A 13 8.49 5.18 12.10
CA LEU A 13 7.82 4.17 11.28
C LEU A 13 6.59 4.71 10.56
N ALA A 14 5.83 5.61 11.19
CA ALA A 14 4.72 6.30 10.54
C ALA A 14 5.20 7.21 9.39
N LEU A 15 6.31 7.93 9.59
CA LEU A 15 6.91 8.78 8.56
C LEU A 15 7.46 7.95 7.39
N ALA A 16 8.19 6.86 7.66
CA ALA A 16 8.72 5.98 6.63
C ALA A 16 7.60 5.38 5.77
N ARG A 17 6.49 4.97 6.39
CA ARG A 17 5.28 4.50 5.70
C ARG A 17 4.71 5.54 4.76
N HIS A 18 4.53 6.75 5.26
CA HIS A 18 4.00 7.84 4.47
C HIS A 18 4.91 8.20 3.29
N GLN A 19 6.24 8.25 3.52
CA GLN A 19 7.20 8.53 2.46
C GLN A 19 7.21 7.45 1.37
N LEU A 20 7.08 6.18 1.76
CA LEU A 20 7.00 5.08 0.80
C LEU A 20 5.70 5.13 0.00
N ALA A 21 4.58 5.40 0.67
CA ALA A 21 3.26 5.48 0.04
C ALA A 21 3.10 6.70 -0.89
N CYS A 22 3.84 7.80 -0.63
CA CYS A 22 3.89 8.97 -1.51
C CYS A 22 4.78 8.79 -2.74
N GLN A 23 5.54 7.69 -2.86
CA GLN A 23 6.40 7.46 -4.02
C GLN A 23 5.60 6.83 -5.17
N PRO A 24 5.42 7.53 -6.32
CA PRO A 24 4.64 6.98 -7.44
C PRO A 24 5.20 5.65 -7.97
N ALA A 25 6.53 5.50 -7.95
CA ALA A 25 7.20 4.26 -8.37
C ALA A 25 6.87 3.05 -7.49
N PHE A 26 6.70 3.27 -6.18
CA PHE A 26 6.32 2.21 -5.24
C PHE A 26 4.89 1.75 -5.51
N ILE A 27 3.94 2.70 -5.63
CA ILE A 27 2.55 2.38 -5.92
C ILE A 27 2.41 1.71 -7.29
N ALA A 28 3.09 2.23 -8.33
CA ALA A 28 3.07 1.62 -9.65
C ALA A 28 3.66 0.20 -9.67
N GLY A 29 4.79 -0.02 -8.98
CA GLY A 29 5.40 -1.34 -8.87
C GLY A 29 4.52 -2.33 -8.11
N PHE A 30 3.88 -1.88 -7.02
CA PHE A 30 2.94 -2.69 -6.25
C PHE A 30 1.73 -3.11 -7.10
N SER A 31 1.09 -2.16 -7.79
CA SER A 31 -0.03 -2.45 -8.71
C SER A 31 0.36 -3.40 -9.84
N SER A 32 1.53 -3.21 -10.43
CA SER A 32 2.04 -4.10 -11.47
C SER A 32 2.23 -5.53 -10.97
N HIS A 33 2.72 -5.70 -9.74
CA HIS A 33 2.87 -7.02 -9.13
C HIS A 33 1.51 -7.68 -8.88
N LEU A 34 0.51 -6.93 -8.39
CA LEU A 34 -0.85 -7.46 -8.21
C LEU A 34 -1.48 -7.88 -9.54
N ASN A 35 -1.25 -7.13 -10.61
CA ASN A 35 -1.76 -7.46 -11.95
C ASN A 35 -1.09 -8.68 -12.60
N GLN A 36 0.02 -9.19 -12.03
CA GLN A 36 0.67 -10.42 -12.50
C GLN A 36 0.12 -11.68 -11.83
N LEU A 37 -0.68 -11.54 -10.77
CA LEU A 37 -1.29 -12.67 -10.10
C LEU A 37 -2.41 -13.25 -10.96
N SER A 38 -2.47 -14.58 -11.04
CA SER A 38 -3.65 -15.26 -11.60
C SER A 38 -4.87 -15.01 -10.69
N ASN A 39 -6.09 -15.19 -11.21
CA ASN A 39 -7.29 -15.03 -10.39
C ASN A 39 -7.27 -15.95 -9.16
N ASP A 40 -6.85 -17.20 -9.31
CA ASP A 40 -6.82 -18.16 -8.20
C ASP A 40 -5.76 -17.77 -7.15
N ASP A 41 -4.58 -17.34 -7.59
CA ASP A 41 -3.52 -16.85 -6.70
C ASP A 41 -3.93 -15.56 -5.98
N PHE A 42 -4.62 -14.66 -6.68
CA PHE A 42 -5.14 -13.43 -6.11
C PHE A 42 -6.19 -13.70 -5.02
N ILE A 43 -7.14 -14.60 -5.28
CA ILE A 43 -8.16 -14.97 -4.29
C ILE A 43 -7.52 -15.63 -3.06
N ASN A 44 -6.51 -16.47 -3.24
CA ASN A 44 -5.77 -17.09 -2.14
C ASN A 44 -4.96 -16.05 -1.34
N ALA A 45 -4.39 -15.04 -2.01
CA ALA A 45 -3.60 -13.98 -1.38
C ALA A 45 -4.46 -12.87 -0.73
N LEU A 46 -5.77 -12.80 -1.01
CA LEU A 46 -6.67 -11.74 -0.52
C LEU A 46 -6.58 -11.44 0.99
N PRO A 47 -6.48 -12.44 1.90
CA PRO A 47 -6.35 -12.17 3.33
C PRO A 47 -5.09 -11.37 3.66
N ASP A 48 -3.95 -11.77 3.09
CA ASP A 48 -2.66 -11.13 3.31
C ASP A 48 -2.56 -9.78 2.59
N LEU A 49 -3.14 -9.68 1.38
CA LEU A 49 -3.26 -8.42 0.66
C LEU A 49 -4.09 -7.40 1.46
N ARG A 50 -5.18 -7.82 2.10
CA ARG A 50 -5.98 -6.94 2.96
C ARG A 50 -5.18 -6.45 4.17
N ALA A 51 -4.38 -7.32 4.78
CA ALA A 51 -3.50 -6.94 5.88
C ALA A 51 -2.41 -5.96 5.42
N ALA A 52 -1.79 -6.20 4.26
CA ALA A 52 -0.81 -5.32 3.67
C ALA A 52 -1.41 -3.94 3.29
N MET A 53 -2.63 -3.92 2.75
CA MET A 53 -3.30 -2.65 2.42
C MET A 53 -3.79 -1.88 3.66
N ALA A 54 -4.08 -2.55 4.78
CA ALA A 54 -4.41 -1.88 6.04
C ALA A 54 -3.24 -1.04 6.59
N TRP A 55 -2.01 -1.36 6.18
CA TRP A 55 -0.80 -0.63 6.52
C TRP A 55 -0.65 0.70 5.77
N LEU A 56 -1.25 0.82 4.57
CA LEU A 56 -1.29 2.05 3.78
C LEU A 56 -2.26 3.07 4.41
N PRO A 57 -1.90 4.35 4.57
CA PRO A 57 -2.83 5.36 5.07
C PRO A 57 -4.03 5.60 4.12
N PRO A 58 -5.14 6.18 4.63
CA PRO A 58 -6.39 6.33 3.86
C PRO A 58 -6.24 7.12 2.56
N ARG A 59 -5.35 8.10 2.53
CA ARG A 59 -5.12 8.96 1.36
C ARG A 59 -4.45 8.21 0.22
N GLU A 60 -3.37 7.47 0.48
CA GLU A 60 -2.66 6.77 -0.60
C GLU A 60 -3.46 5.56 -1.11
N ARG A 61 -4.31 4.92 -0.27
CA ARG A 61 -5.30 3.95 -0.75
C ARG A 61 -6.27 4.57 -1.78
N GLY A 62 -6.69 5.82 -1.57
CA GLY A 62 -7.53 6.56 -2.51
C GLY A 62 -6.80 6.88 -3.82
N THR A 63 -5.54 7.30 -3.74
CA THR A 63 -4.70 7.54 -4.93
C THR A 63 -4.51 6.27 -5.76
N LEU A 64 -4.22 5.13 -5.11
CA LEU A 64 -4.09 3.85 -5.77
C LEU A 64 -5.41 3.42 -6.43
N ALA A 65 -6.54 3.55 -5.73
CA ALA A 65 -7.86 3.25 -6.29
C ALA A 65 -8.16 4.11 -7.53
N HIS A 66 -7.77 5.39 -7.53
CA HIS A 66 -7.92 6.27 -8.67
C HIS A 66 -7.00 5.87 -9.84
N GLN A 67 -5.74 5.51 -9.60
CA GLN A 67 -4.83 5.02 -10.62
C GLN A 67 -5.31 3.71 -11.26
N VAL A 68 -5.84 2.79 -10.45
CA VAL A 68 -6.47 1.55 -10.94
C VAL A 68 -7.70 1.88 -11.78
N PHE A 69 -8.56 2.79 -11.31
CA PHE A 69 -9.74 3.23 -12.06
C PHE A 69 -9.38 3.81 -13.43
N GLU A 70 -8.43 4.74 -13.50
CA GLU A 70 -7.97 5.33 -14.76
C GLU A 70 -7.37 4.26 -15.71
N HIS A 71 -6.65 3.28 -15.17
CA HIS A 71 -6.07 2.19 -15.97
C HIS A 71 -7.14 1.30 -16.63
N TYR A 72 -8.25 1.01 -15.92
CA TYR A 72 -9.35 0.19 -16.45
C TYR A 72 -10.41 0.99 -17.21
N GLN A 73 -10.42 2.32 -17.14
CA GLN A 73 -11.29 3.17 -17.98
C GLN A 73 -10.73 3.42 -19.39
N LEU A 74 -9.41 3.22 -19.57
CA LEU A 74 -8.70 3.42 -20.83
C LEU A 74 -8.36 2.10 -21.57
N ALA A 75 -8.77 0.96 -21.03
CA ALA A 75 -8.63 -0.38 -21.62
C ALA A 75 -10.00 -0.92 -22.05
#